data_AF-A0A843KVX2-F1
#
_entry.id   AF-A0A843KVX2-F1
#
_cell.length_a   1.000
_cell.length_b   1.000
_cell.length_c   1.000
_cell.angle_alpha   90.00
_cell.angle_beta   90.00
_cell.angle_gamma   90.00
#
_symmetry.space_group_name_H-M   'P 1'
#
loop_
_entity.id
_entity.type
_entity.pdbx_description
1 polymer ?
#
loop_
_entity_poly.entity_id
_entity_poly.type
_entity_poly.pdbx_seq_one_letter_code
_entity_poly.pdbx_strand_id
1 'polypeptide(L)'
;AKEGFTDEEQRRLAAYYARCDARGARLMLSNSDPKNIDPCDEFFDDLYAGYCIDRVPARRMINCNGDGRGEIREIIVTNYDPHAPGE
;
A
#
# COMPACT_ATOMS: atom_id res chain seq x y z
N ALA A 1 -22.27 4.36 13.30
CA ALA A 1 -21.77 4.37 11.91
C ALA A 1 -20.27 4.10 11.96
N LYS A 2 -19.75 3.12 11.22
CA LYS A 2 -18.30 3.07 10.94
C LYS A 2 -18.07 4.08 9.83
N GLU A 3 -17.75 5.31 10.20
CA GLU A 3 -17.09 6.21 9.24
C GLU A 3 -15.67 5.63 9.07
N GLY A 4 -15.55 4.73 8.10
CA GLY A 4 -14.33 3.98 7.83
C GLY A 4 -13.28 4.85 7.14
N PHE A 5 -12.10 4.26 6.93
CA PHE A 5 -11.08 4.84 6.08
C PHE A 5 -11.48 4.66 4.61
N THR A 6 -12.03 5.71 4.00
CA THR A 6 -12.58 5.70 2.63
C THR A 6 -11.50 6.00 1.59
N ASP A 7 -11.85 5.90 0.31
CA ASP A 7 -10.98 6.32 -0.80
C ASP A 7 -10.54 7.78 -0.69
N GLU A 8 -11.39 8.66 -0.13
CA GLU A 8 -11.02 10.06 0.10
C GLU A 8 -9.96 10.19 1.19
N GLU A 9 -10.06 9.39 2.26
CA GLU A 9 -9.03 9.33 3.30
C GLU A 9 -7.72 8.72 2.77
N GLN A 10 -7.80 7.76 1.84
CA GLN A 10 -6.63 7.25 1.11
C GLN A 10 -5.98 8.33 0.24
N ARG A 11 -6.78 9.12 -0.51
CA ARG A 11 -6.28 10.28 -1.28
C ARG A 11 -5.62 11.31 -0.36
N ARG A 12 -6.20 11.60 0.80
CA ARG A 12 -5.62 12.51 1.81
C ARG A 12 -4.30 11.97 2.35
N LEU A 13 -4.20 10.67 2.58
CA LEU A 13 -2.96 10.01 3.01
C LEU A 13 -1.89 10.08 1.92
N ALA A 14 -2.22 9.84 0.65
CA ALA A 14 -1.29 9.99 -0.47
C ALA A 14 -0.74 11.43 -0.58
N ALA A 15 -1.61 12.43 -0.41
CA ALA A 15 -1.18 13.83 -0.37
C ALA A 15 -0.25 14.13 0.83
N TYR A 16 -0.51 13.53 1.99
CA TYR A 16 0.37 13.66 3.15
C TYR A 16 1.73 12.97 2.94
N TYR A 17 1.72 11.78 2.34
CA TYR A 17 2.93 11.05 1.95
C TYR A 17 3.82 11.93 1.05
N ALA A 18 3.25 12.51 -0.02
CA ALA A 18 3.97 13.40 -0.92
C ALA A 18 4.53 14.65 -0.23
N ARG A 19 3.82 15.20 0.76
CA ARG A 19 4.33 16.32 1.58
C ARG A 19 5.53 15.94 2.44
N CYS A 20 5.56 14.70 2.94
CA CYS A 20 6.70 14.20 3.71
C CYS A 20 7.90 13.91 2.82
N ASP A 21 7.65 13.37 1.63
CA ASP A 21 8.65 13.13 0.59
C ASP A 21 9.31 14.45 0.16
N ALA A 22 8.52 15.49 -0.11
CA ALA A 22 9.02 16.83 -0.41
C ALA A 22 9.87 17.48 0.71
N ARG A 23 9.82 16.94 1.94
CA ARG A 23 10.67 17.37 3.06
C ARG A 23 11.97 16.56 3.19
N GLY A 24 12.21 15.60 2.29
CA GLY A 24 13.40 14.75 2.27
C GLY A 24 13.33 13.56 3.23
N ALA A 25 12.14 13.19 3.74
CA ALA A 25 11.99 11.99 4.55
C ALA A 25 12.07 10.73 3.67
N ARG A 26 12.68 9.66 4.17
CA ARG A 26 12.50 8.31 3.60
C ARG A 26 11.20 7.71 4.12
N LEU A 27 10.36 7.24 3.21
CA LEU A 27 9.01 6.80 3.50
C LEU A 27 8.78 5.36 3.04
N MET A 28 8.09 4.60 3.87
CA MET A 28 7.54 3.30 3.55
C MET A 28 6.10 3.25 4.04
N LEU A 29 5.17 2.88 3.15
CA LEU A 29 3.77 2.63 3.46
C LEU A 29 3.44 1.19 3.08
N SER A 30 2.69 0.48 3.92
CA SER A 30 2.16 -0.85 3.59
C SER A 30 0.64 -0.84 3.57
N ASN A 31 0.06 -1.62 2.68
CA ASN A 31 -1.38 -1.87 2.65
C ASN A 31 -1.72 -3.21 1.96
N SER A 32 -2.93 -3.74 2.19
CA SER A 32 -3.38 -4.92 1.44
C SER A 32 -3.58 -4.56 -0.03
N ASP A 33 -3.15 -5.46 -0.92
CA ASP A 33 -3.32 -5.27 -2.36
C ASP A 33 -4.81 -5.40 -2.74
N PRO A 34 -5.47 -4.38 -3.32
CA PRO A 34 -6.86 -4.48 -3.75
C PRO A 34 -7.05 -5.54 -4.84
N LYS A 35 -5.97 -5.87 -5.56
CA LYS A 35 -5.93 -6.95 -6.56
C LYS A 35 -6.17 -8.34 -5.97
N ASN A 36 -6.14 -8.50 -4.66
CA ASN A 36 -6.62 -9.72 -4.00
C ASN A 36 -8.13 -9.94 -4.17
N ILE A 37 -8.90 -8.89 -4.42
CA ILE A 37 -10.36 -8.92 -4.61
C ILE A 37 -10.71 -8.72 -6.07
N ASP A 38 -10.18 -7.65 -6.69
CA ASP A 38 -10.37 -7.35 -8.11
C ASP A 38 -9.01 -7.15 -8.80
N PRO A 39 -8.55 -8.10 -9.63
CA PRO A 39 -7.27 -8.00 -10.33
C PRO A 39 -7.08 -6.72 -11.16
N CYS A 40 -8.17 -6.10 -11.60
CA CYS A 40 -8.18 -4.88 -12.40
C CYS A 40 -8.20 -3.59 -11.58
N ASP A 41 -8.22 -3.68 -10.24
CA ASP A 41 -8.18 -2.50 -9.37
C ASP A 41 -6.76 -1.90 -9.36
N GLU A 42 -6.61 -0.72 -9.97
CA GLU A 42 -5.36 0.05 -10.07
C GLU A 42 -5.31 1.22 -9.07
N PHE A 43 -6.21 1.28 -8.08
CA PHE A 43 -6.39 2.47 -7.23
C PHE A 43 -5.09 2.95 -6.55
N PHE A 44 -4.30 2.03 -6.00
CA PHE A 44 -3.02 2.38 -5.37
C PHE A 44 -1.89 2.59 -6.38
N ASP A 45 -1.93 1.92 -7.53
CA ASP A 45 -1.00 2.16 -8.63
C ASP A 45 -1.12 3.61 -9.13
N ASP A 46 -2.36 4.10 -9.27
CA ASP A 46 -2.64 5.47 -9.67
C ASP A 46 -2.26 6.49 -8.57
N LEU A 47 -2.62 6.22 -7.30
CA LEU A 47 -2.31 7.13 -6.19
C LEU A 47 -0.81 7.32 -5.98
N TYR A 48 -0.03 6.26 -6.21
CA TYR A 48 1.40 6.22 -5.92
C TYR A 48 2.26 6.02 -7.17
N ALA A 49 1.77 6.38 -8.36
CA ALA A 49 2.45 6.19 -9.64
C ALA A 49 3.87 6.81 -9.74
N GLY A 50 4.19 7.78 -8.89
CA GLY A 50 5.52 8.41 -8.80
C GLY A 50 6.49 7.71 -7.84
N TYR A 51 6.09 6.61 -7.21
CA TYR A 51 6.84 5.90 -6.16
C TYR A 51 7.11 4.45 -6.55
N CYS A 52 8.01 3.79 -5.84
CA CYS A 52 8.23 2.35 -5.97
C CYS A 52 7.08 1.61 -5.30
N ILE A 53 6.42 0.69 -6.01
CA ILE A 53 5.35 -0.15 -5.48
C ILE A 53 5.76 -1.63 -5.63
N ASP A 54 6.11 -2.26 -4.52
CA ASP A 54 6.41 -3.69 -4.47
C ASP A 54 5.19 -4.47 -4.00
N ARG A 55 4.86 -5.55 -4.71
CA ARG A 55 3.82 -6.49 -4.32
C ARG A 55 4.44 -7.75 -3.75
N VAL A 56 4.27 -7.94 -2.45
CA VAL A 56 4.89 -9.04 -1.72
C VAL A 56 3.85 -10.08 -1.31
N PRO A 57 4.15 -11.38 -1.45
CA PRO A 57 3.30 -12.41 -0.90
C PRO A 57 3.32 -12.33 0.64
N ALA A 58 2.15 -12.37 1.25
CA ALA A 58 1.95 -12.37 2.69
C ALA A 58 0.95 -13.45 3.08
N ARG A 59 1.05 -13.96 4.31
CA ARG A 59 0.14 -15.00 4.80
C ARG A 59 -0.77 -14.42 5.89
N ARG A 60 -2.05 -14.25 5.59
CA ARG A 60 -3.04 -13.75 6.56
C ARG A 60 -3.43 -14.88 7.51
N MET A 61 -2.70 -14.94 8.64
CA MET A 61 -2.93 -15.95 9.68
C MET A 61 -4.14 -15.62 10.58
N ILE A 62 -4.55 -14.36 10.66
CA ILE A 62 -5.64 -13.88 11.52
C ILE A 62 -6.68 -13.14 10.66
N ASN A 63 -7.93 -13.62 10.67
CA ASN A 63 -9.10 -12.99 10.05
C ASN A 63 -10.36 -13.40 10.83
N CYS A 64 -11.33 -12.48 10.99
CA CYS A 64 -12.60 -12.79 11.64
C CYS A 64 -13.43 -13.82 10.85
N ASN A 65 -13.26 -13.85 9.53
CA ASN A 65 -13.73 -14.93 8.67
C ASN A 65 -12.59 -15.95 8.45
N GLY A 66 -12.82 -17.22 8.83
CA GLY A 66 -11.85 -18.31 8.67
C GLY A 66 -11.44 -18.53 7.21
N ASP A 67 -12.38 -18.39 6.29
CA ASP A 67 -12.16 -18.57 4.84
C ASP A 67 -11.31 -17.44 4.24
N GLY A 68 -11.22 -16.30 4.95
CA GLY A 68 -10.38 -15.17 4.57
C GLY A 68 -8.93 -15.28 5.06
N ARG A 69 -8.51 -16.45 5.55
CA ARG A 69 -7.12 -16.76 5.93
C ARG A 69 -6.45 -17.51 4.78
N GLY A 70 -5.18 -17.21 4.52
CA GLY A 70 -4.47 -17.80 3.39
C GLY A 70 -3.38 -16.89 2.85
N GLU A 71 -2.90 -17.20 1.65
CA GLU A 71 -1.99 -16.33 0.91
C GLU A 71 -2.74 -15.13 0.35
N ILE A 72 -2.20 -13.94 0.61
CA ILE A 72 -2.65 -12.68 0.05
C ILE A 72 -1.41 -11.91 -0.44
N ARG A 73 -1.63 -10.83 -1.17
CA ARG A 73 -0.59 -9.87 -1.51
C ARG A 73 -0.74 -8.60 -0.70
N GLU A 74 0.38 -8.03 -0.31
CA GLU A 74 0.46 -6.69 0.27
C GLU A 74 1.24 -5.80 -0.70
N ILE A 75 0.89 -4.53 -0.76
CA ILE A 75 1.68 -3.50 -1.41
C ILE A 75 2.61 -2.84 -0.39
N ILE A 76 3.84 -2.57 -0.80
CA ILE A 76 4.83 -1.75 -0.10
C ILE A 76 5.18 -0.59 -1.02
N VAL A 77 4.92 0.63 -0.57
CA VAL A 77 5.18 1.87 -1.32
C VAL A 77 6.36 2.62 -0.71
N THR A 78 7.43 2.85 -1.47
CA THR A 78 8.63 3.57 -1.03
C THR A 78 9.00 4.73 -1.96
N ASN A 79 9.57 5.79 -1.39
CA ASN A 79 10.16 6.92 -2.15
C ASN A 79 11.68 6.77 -2.36
N TYR A 80 12.18 5.57 -2.16
CA TYR A 80 13.55 5.17 -2.41
C TYR A 80 13.54 3.79 -3.05
N ASP A 81 14.60 3.47 -3.78
CA ASP A 81 14.80 2.14 -4.34
C ASP A 81 15.20 1.16 -3.21
N PRO A 82 14.34 0.19 -2.86
CA PRO A 82 14.63 -0.79 -1.81
C PRO A 82 15.65 -1.85 -2.26
N HIS A 83 16.00 -1.88 -3.54
CA HIS A 83 16.94 -2.81 -4.17
C HIS A 83 18.25 -2.16 -4.61
N ALA A 84 18.40 -0.86 -4.39
CA ALA A 84 19.67 -0.18 -4.63
C ALA A 84 20.78 -0.89 -3.81
N PRO A 85 21.95 -1.17 -4.42
CA PRO A 85 23.08 -1.71 -3.67
C PRO A 85 23.43 -0.74 -2.54
N GLY A 86 23.67 -1.29 -1.34
CA GLY A 86 23.96 -0.49 -0.15
C GLY A 86 25.13 0.46 -0.39
N GLU A 87 24.95 1.73 -0.02
CA GLU A 87 26.05 2.70 0.13
C GLU A 87 27.10 2.20 1.13
#